data_AF-A0ABD0N433-F1
#
_entry.id   AF-A0ABD0N433-F1
#
_cell.length_a   1.000
_cell.length_b   1.000
_cell.length_c   1.000
_cell.angle_alpha   90.00
_cell.angle_beta   90.00
_cell.angle_gamma   90.00
#
_symmetry.space_group_name_H-M   'P 1'
#
loop_
_entity.id
_entity.type
_entity.pdbx_description
1 polymer ?
#
loop_
_entity_poly.entity_id
_entity_poly.type
_entity_poly.pdbx_seq_one_letter_code
_entity_poly.pdbx_strand_id
1 'polypeptide(L)' 'DCLPELKTRINVLAAQYQSLLSSYGEPVEDMSATLLQLITKFATEYCNTIEGTAKYIETAEL' A
#
# COMPACT_ATOMS: atom_id res chain seq x y z
N ASP A 1 -39.38 -11.53 -0.97
CA ASP A 1 -38.66 -10.26 -0.73
C ASP A 1 -37.25 -10.32 -0.14
N CYS A 2 -36.64 -11.45 0.21
CA CYS A 2 -35.32 -11.44 0.89
C CYS A 2 -34.07 -11.51 -0.01
N LEU A 3 -34.25 -11.72 -1.32
CA LEU A 3 -33.15 -11.80 -2.31
C LEU A 3 -32.39 -10.48 -2.54
N PRO A 4 -33.05 -9.31 -2.69
CA PRO A 4 -32.33 -8.06 -2.90
C PRO A 4 -31.54 -7.63 -1.67
N GLU A 5 -32.04 -7.91 -0.47
CA GLU A 5 -31.37 -7.58 0.79
C GLU A 5 -30.09 -8.39 0.98
N LEU A 6 -30.14 -9.69 0.66
CA LEU A 6 -28.96 -10.56 0.66
C LEU A 6 -27.92 -10.10 -0.38
N LYS A 7 -28.36 -9.74 -1.59
CA LYS A 7 -27.48 -9.22 -2.64
C LYS A 7 -26.79 -7.91 -2.22
N THR A 8 -27.52 -7.00 -1.59
CA THR A 8 -26.96 -5.76 -1.06
C THR A 8 -25.93 -6.05 0.03
N ARG A 9 -26.24 -6.96 0.96
CA ARG A 9 -25.31 -7.33 2.04
C ARG A 9 -24.03 -7.99 1.51
N ILE A 10 -24.14 -8.85 0.50
CA ILE A 10 -22.99 -9.46 -0.19
C ILE A 10 -22.17 -8.38 -0.92
N ASN A 11 -22.80 -7.44 -1.62
CA ASN A 11 -22.08 -6.35 -2.29
C ASN A 11 -21.34 -5.44 -1.31
N VAL A 12 -21.94 -5.14 -0.15
CA VAL A 12 -21.27 -4.36 0.91
C VAL A 12 -20.06 -5.11 1.45
N LEU A 13 -20.21 -6.41 1.74
CA LEU A 13 -19.10 -7.25 2.18
C LEU A 13 -18.00 -7.34 1.12
N ALA A 14 -18.36 -7.55 -0.16
CA ALA A 14 -17.41 -7.59 -1.26
C ALA A 14 -16.65 -6.27 -1.41
N ALA A 15 -17.33 -5.12 -1.28
CA ALA A 15 -16.69 -3.81 -1.31
C ALA A 15 -15.74 -3.60 -0.12
N GLN A 16 -16.11 -4.06 1.07
CA GLN A 16 -15.24 -4.01 2.25
C GLN A 16 -13.98 -4.88 2.06
N TYR A 17 -14.14 -6.11 1.59
CA TYR A 17 -13.01 -6.99 1.30
C TYR A 17 -12.14 -6.44 0.17
N GLN A 18 -12.73 -5.89 -0.88
CA GLN A 18 -11.98 -5.28 -1.98
C GLN A 18 -11.15 -4.08 -1.50
N SER A 19 -11.71 -3.22 -0.64
CA SER A 19 -10.97 -2.11 -0.03
C SER A 19 -9.81 -2.61 0.84
N LEU A 20 -10.05 -3.66 1.64
CA LEU A 20 -9.03 -4.29 2.46
C LEU A 20 -7.92 -4.92 1.59
N LEU A 21 -8.27 -5.64 0.53
CA LEU A 21 -7.35 -6.20 -0.46
C LEU A 21 -6.53 -5.12 -1.15
N SER A 22 -7.17 -4.02 -1.58
CA SER A 22 -6.47 -2.87 -2.15
C SER A 22 -5.50 -2.21 -1.16
N SER A 23 -5.78 -2.28 0.15
CA SER A 23 -4.83 -1.82 1.18
C SER A 23 -3.59 -2.69 1.31
N TYR A 24 -3.68 -3.99 1.00
CA TYR A 24 -2.52 -4.89 0.96
C TYR A 24 -1.71 -4.75 -0.33
N GLY A 25 -2.28 -4.09 -1.35
CA GLY A 25 -1.64 -3.87 -2.62
C GLY A 25 -1.74 -5.09 -3.53
N GLU A 26 -0.82 -5.16 -4.50
CA GLU A 26 -0.80 -6.22 -5.48
C GLU A 26 0.08 -7.39 -5.01
N PRO A 27 -0.27 -8.63 -5.40
CA PRO A 27 0.59 -9.77 -5.10
C PRO A 27 1.99 -9.54 -5.68
N VAL A 28 3.01 -9.87 -4.89
CA VAL A 28 4.41 -9.79 -5.33
C VAL A 28 4.67 -10.95 -6.28
N GLU A 29 4.57 -10.69 -7.59
CA GLU A 29 4.83 -11.69 -8.64
C GLU A 29 6.33 -12.00 -8.76
N ASP A 30 7.20 -11.00 -8.61
CA ASP A 30 8.65 -11.15 -8.67
C ASP A 30 9.32 -10.65 -7.39
N MET A 31 9.59 -11.58 -6.47
CA MET A 31 10.17 -11.29 -5.17
C MET A 31 11.57 -10.66 -5.27
N SER A 32 12.34 -11.00 -6.32
CA SER A 32 13.70 -10.49 -6.52
C SER A 32 13.68 -9.02 -6.93
N ALA A 33 12.82 -8.67 -7.89
CA ALA A 33 12.62 -7.32 -8.38
C ALA A 33 11.99 -6.43 -7.30
N THR A 34 11.00 -6.93 -6.55
CA THR A 34 10.40 -6.19 -5.43
C THR A 34 11.41 -5.93 -4.32
N LEU A 35 12.23 -6.92 -3.95
CA LEU A 35 13.29 -6.73 -2.95
C LEU A 35 14.32 -5.69 -3.42
N LEU A 36 14.77 -5.78 -4.68
CA LEU A 36 15.71 -4.83 -5.25
C LEU A 36 15.11 -3.41 -5.30
N GLN A 37 13.85 -3.26 -5.71
CA GLN A 37 13.14 -1.97 -5.69
C GLN A 37 13.01 -1.43 -4.27
N LEU A 38 12.70 -2.25 -3.28
CA LEU A 38 12.57 -1.83 -1.89
C LEU A 38 13.91 -1.35 -1.32
N ILE A 39 14.99 -2.11 -1.55
CA ILE A 39 16.35 -1.75 -1.13
C ILE A 39 16.80 -0.48 -1.86
N THR A 40 16.55 -0.39 -3.17
CA THR A 40 16.93 0.79 -3.98
C THR A 40 16.18 2.03 -3.51
N LYS A 41 14.87 1.91 -3.24
CA LYS A 41 14.06 3.00 -2.72
C LYS A 41 14.56 3.42 -1.34
N PHE A 42 14.82 2.48 -0.43
CA PHE A 42 15.38 2.77 0.88
C PHE A 42 16.75 3.45 0.79
N ALA A 43 17.66 2.95 -0.03
CA ALA A 43 18.98 3.55 -0.21
C ALA A 43 18.90 4.96 -0.83
N THR A 44 17.98 5.16 -1.78
CA THR A 44 17.75 6.46 -2.41
C THR A 44 17.14 7.44 -1.40
N GLU A 45 16.15 7.02 -0.62
CA GLU A 45 15.57 7.85 0.46
C GLU A 45 16.59 8.14 1.56
N TYR A 46 17.43 7.17 1.94
CA TYR A 46 18.49 7.35 2.93
C TYR A 46 19.54 8.35 2.45
N CYS A 47 20.03 8.21 1.21
CA CYS A 47 20.92 9.20 0.59
C CYS A 47 20.24 10.57 0.49
N ASN A 48 18.98 10.63 0.05
CA ASN A 48 18.22 11.89 -0.05
C ASN A 48 17.99 12.57 1.31
N THR A 49 17.81 11.81 2.39
CA THR A 49 17.67 12.32 3.76
C THR A 49 19.00 12.86 4.28
N ILE A 50 20.11 12.16 4.03
CA ILE A 50 21.45 12.64 4.40
C ILE A 50 21.86 13.86 3.57
N GLU A 51 21.50 13.89 2.28
CA GLU A 51 21.83 14.97 1.35
C GLU A 51 20.82 16.15 1.43
N GLY A 52 19.72 16.01 2.18
CA GLY A 52 18.74 17.06 2.45
C GLY A 52 17.76 17.36 1.31
N THR A 53 17.64 16.46 0.32
CA THR A 53 16.76 16.62 -0.87
C THR A 53 15.50 15.74 -0.79
N ALA A 54 15.28 15.05 0.33
CA ALA A 54 14.10 14.23 0.54
C ALA A 54 12.83 15.11 0.48
N LYS A 55 11.92 14.81 -0.47
CA LYS A 55 10.61 15.49 -0.61
C LYS A 55 9.67 15.30 0.59
N TYR A 56 10.07 14.50 1.57
CA TYR A 56 9.32 14.15 2.75
C TYR A 56 10.14 14.50 3.99
N ILE A 57 10.38 15.80 4.20
CA ILE A 57 10.92 16.33 5.45
C ILE A 57 9.77 16.34 6.47
N GLU A 58 9.28 15.17 6.87
CA GLU A 58 8.54 15.06 8.12
C GLU A 58 9.59 15.11 9.23
N THR A 59 9.72 16.27 9.85
CA THR A 59 10.42 16.43 11.13
C THR A 59 9.64 15.69 12.20
N ALA A 60 9.76 14.36 12.25
CA ALA A 60 9.35 13.55 13.40
C ALA A 60 10.39 13.65 14.53
N GLU A 61 10.71 14.89 14.90
CA GLU A 61 11.37 15.24 16.16
C GLU A 61 10.69 16.51 16.68
N LEU A 62 9.56 16.33 17.38
CA LEU A 62 9.15 17.21 18.46
C LEU A 62 8.43 16.42 19.56
#